data_AF-A0A1G3RA00-F1
#
_entry.id   AF-A0A1G3RA00-F1
#
_cell.length_a   1.000
_cell.length_b   1.000
_cell.length_c   1.000
_cell.angle_alpha   90.00
_cell.angle_beta   90.00
_cell.angle_gamma   90.00
#
_symmetry.space_group_name_H-M   'P 1'
#
loop_
_entity.id
_entity.type
_entity.pdbx_description
1 polymer ?
#
loop_
_entity_poly.entity_id
_entity_poly.type
_entity_poly.pdbx_seq_one_letter_code
_entity_poly.pdbx_strand_id
1 'polypeptide(L)'
;MSITAMIGFKAIEKLSTIVIPILLVLLVVTLVLAFRGHSLAEVFAKVPAQPVPFGLVVSIVAGAFAIGAVIQPDITRYAKSKGHATGGMIFGMGIGFPLVLILSAFLGAASGQSDFAAIMLAFHRGVWAFFAMFVIVFATWTTNDNNLYSGALSIYTLVRALPKWLLTAIGGALGTILALAGIVGQFVTWLMILGVTIPPIGAVLIVDFFLFRGSEYKFEKIAGLPAIRLVPIISWAVATAFGFLTHFKVFTFTTAPALDTIIVAAVVHFLLMLVSGNKVKGPGKAGA
;
A
#
# COMPACT_ATOMS: atom_id res chain seq x y z
N MET A 1 -3.87 3.07 18.91
CA MET A 1 -3.38 3.37 17.55
C MET A 1 -2.79 4.77 17.44
N SER A 2 -3.58 5.84 17.61
CA SER A 2 -3.09 7.22 17.39
C SER A 2 -1.91 7.64 18.26
N ILE A 3 -1.81 7.10 19.48
CA ILE A 3 -0.72 7.41 20.41
C ILE A 3 0.65 6.98 19.85
N THR A 4 0.77 5.79 19.26
CA THR A 4 2.06 5.35 18.69
C THR A 4 2.46 6.21 17.49
N ALA A 5 1.50 6.59 16.65
CA ALA A 5 1.73 7.52 15.55
C ALA A 5 2.14 8.93 16.02
N MET A 6 1.55 9.43 17.12
CA MET A 6 1.89 10.74 17.71
C MET A 6 3.31 10.76 18.26
N ILE A 7 3.73 9.69 18.95
CA ILE A 7 5.11 9.53 19.45
C ILE A 7 6.09 9.41 18.27
N GLY A 8 5.68 8.76 17.19
CA GLY A 8 6.41 8.70 15.93
C GLY A 8 7.12 7.36 15.70
N PHE A 9 8.06 7.37 14.74
CA PHE A 9 8.57 6.14 14.13
C PHE A 9 9.15 5.13 15.14
N LYS A 10 9.88 5.58 16.18
CA LYS A 10 10.43 4.67 17.21
C LYS A 10 9.37 3.86 17.94
N ALA A 11 8.19 4.43 18.18
CA ALA A 11 7.08 3.70 18.82
C ALA A 11 6.45 2.70 17.86
N ILE A 12 6.25 3.09 16.60
CA ILE A 12 5.74 2.23 15.52
C ILE A 12 6.68 1.03 15.30
N GLU A 13 7.99 1.29 15.22
CA GLU A 13 9.03 0.28 15.06
C GLU A 13 9.01 -0.70 16.24
N LYS A 14 9.02 -0.20 17.48
CA LYS A 14 9.03 -1.05 18.68
C LYS A 14 7.77 -1.92 18.77
N LEU A 15 6.61 -1.35 18.46
CA LEU A 15 5.34 -2.09 18.43
C LEU A 15 5.42 -3.20 17.37
N SER A 16 5.78 -2.85 16.14
CA SER A 16 5.82 -3.78 15.01
C SER A 16 6.83 -4.91 15.22
N THR A 17 7.99 -4.60 15.80
CA THR A 17 9.05 -5.59 16.10
C THR A 17 8.55 -6.70 17.03
N ILE A 18 7.61 -6.40 17.92
CA ILE A 18 7.04 -7.38 18.86
C ILE A 18 5.80 -8.05 18.26
N VAL A 19 4.91 -7.26 17.67
CA VAL A 19 3.60 -7.71 17.20
C VAL A 19 3.71 -8.60 15.96
N ILE A 20 4.49 -8.20 14.95
CA ILE A 20 4.53 -8.90 13.66
C ILE A 20 5.00 -10.36 13.80
N PRO A 21 6.04 -10.70 14.57
CA PRO A 21 6.40 -12.09 14.83
C PRO A 21 5.28 -12.90 15.48
N ILE A 22 4.55 -12.32 16.44
CA ILE A 22 3.43 -13.00 17.10
C ILE A 22 2.32 -13.29 16.10
N LEU A 23 1.95 -12.30 15.27
CA LEU A 23 0.95 -12.48 14.22
C LEU A 23 1.36 -13.57 13.21
N LEU A 24 2.64 -13.63 12.85
CA LEU A 24 3.16 -14.68 11.96
C LEU A 24 3.06 -16.07 12.58
N VAL A 25 3.40 -16.21 13.87
CA VAL A 25 3.25 -17.48 14.59
C VAL A 25 1.78 -17.91 14.62
N LEU A 26 0.87 -16.98 14.94
CA LEU A 26 -0.57 -17.28 14.96
C LEU A 26 -1.07 -17.72 13.58
N LEU A 27 -0.65 -17.04 12.51
CA LEU A 27 -0.96 -17.43 11.13
C LEU A 27 -0.47 -18.86 10.81
N VAL A 28 0.77 -19.19 11.16
CA VAL A 28 1.35 -20.51 10.91
C VAL A 28 0.62 -21.59 11.71
N VAL A 29 0.29 -21.34 12.98
CA VAL A 29 -0.45 -22.30 13.80
C VAL A 29 -1.84 -22.55 13.22
N THR A 30 -2.57 -21.50 12.86
CA THR A 30 -3.90 -21.63 12.25
C THR A 30 -3.82 -22.40 10.92
N LEU A 31 -2.78 -22.16 10.12
CA LEU A 31 -2.53 -22.89 8.89
C LEU A 31 -2.29 -24.40 9.12
N VAL A 32 -1.42 -24.75 10.07
CA VAL A 32 -1.15 -26.16 10.42
C VAL A 32 -2.40 -26.87 10.87
N LEU A 33 -3.26 -26.20 11.65
CA LEU A 33 -4.52 -26.78 12.11
C LEU A 33 -5.54 -26.95 10.99
N ALA A 34 -5.65 -25.98 10.09
CA ALA A 34 -6.51 -26.09 8.91
C ALA A 34 -6.13 -27.30 8.05
N PHE A 35 -4.83 -27.57 7.89
CA PHE A 35 -4.34 -28.74 7.16
C PHE A 35 -4.66 -30.10 7.81
N ARG A 36 -5.08 -30.14 9.08
CA ARG A 36 -5.53 -31.39 9.71
C ARG A 36 -6.91 -31.85 9.25
N GLY A 37 -7.73 -30.92 8.75
CA GLY A 37 -9.11 -31.18 8.32
C GLY A 37 -9.38 -30.84 6.84
N HIS A 38 -8.42 -30.23 6.15
CA HIS A 38 -8.58 -29.79 4.76
C HIS A 38 -7.30 -30.03 3.97
N SER A 39 -7.46 -30.63 2.79
CA SER A 39 -6.40 -30.77 1.80
C SER A 39 -6.37 -29.56 0.85
N LEU A 40 -5.21 -29.35 0.20
CA LEU A 40 -5.11 -28.35 -0.87
C LEU A 40 -6.10 -28.66 -2.00
N ALA A 41 -6.24 -29.92 -2.40
CA ALA A 41 -7.12 -30.33 -3.49
C ALA A 41 -8.58 -29.96 -3.23
N GLU A 42 -9.09 -30.20 -2.02
CA GLU A 42 -10.46 -29.82 -1.63
C GLU A 42 -10.67 -28.31 -1.67
N VAL A 43 -9.68 -27.52 -1.23
CA VAL A 43 -9.76 -26.05 -1.26
C VAL A 43 -9.73 -25.53 -2.69
N PHE A 44 -8.86 -26.06 -3.56
CA PHE A 44 -8.80 -25.67 -4.98
C PHE A 44 -10.04 -26.10 -5.77
N ALA A 45 -10.74 -27.14 -5.33
CA ALA A 45 -11.99 -27.58 -5.95
C ALA A 45 -13.19 -26.67 -5.61
N LYS A 46 -13.07 -25.76 -4.62
CA LYS A 46 -14.15 -24.84 -4.27
C LYS A 46 -14.30 -23.75 -5.34
N VAL A 47 -15.44 -23.76 -6.03
CA VAL A 47 -15.81 -22.69 -6.96
C VAL A 47 -16.68 -21.66 -6.22
N PRO A 48 -16.30 -20.37 -6.20
CA PRO A 48 -17.12 -19.35 -5.59
C PRO A 48 -18.44 -19.17 -6.35
N ALA A 49 -19.54 -19.01 -5.63
CA ALA A 49 -20.88 -18.82 -6.21
C ALA A 49 -20.99 -17.57 -7.10
N GLN A 50 -20.17 -16.56 -6.82
CA GLN A 50 -20.07 -15.31 -7.59
C GLN A 50 -18.60 -15.07 -7.93
N PRO A 51 -18.13 -15.55 -9.09
CA PRO A 51 -16.75 -15.33 -9.53
C PRO A 51 -16.50 -13.84 -9.75
N VAL A 52 -15.44 -13.32 -9.13
CA VAL A 52 -14.97 -11.94 -9.38
C VAL A 52 -13.96 -11.98 -10.53
N PRO A 53 -14.06 -11.09 -11.53
CA PRO A 53 -13.08 -11.03 -12.60
C PRO A 53 -11.66 -10.84 -12.05
N PHE A 54 -10.70 -11.62 -12.54
CA PHE A 54 -9.32 -11.60 -12.05
C PHE A 54 -8.71 -10.18 -12.05
N GLY A 55 -8.91 -9.43 -13.12
CA GLY A 55 -8.37 -8.05 -13.21
C GLY A 55 -9.00 -7.06 -12.22
N LEU A 56 -10.24 -7.30 -11.77
CA LEU A 56 -10.84 -6.54 -10.68
C LEU A 56 -10.17 -6.89 -9.34
N VAL A 57 -9.91 -8.17 -9.08
CA VAL A 57 -9.15 -8.61 -7.88
C VAL A 57 -7.75 -7.98 -7.87
N VAL A 58 -7.04 -8.00 -9.00
CA VAL A 58 -5.74 -7.34 -9.14
C VAL A 58 -5.84 -5.85 -8.78
N SER A 59 -6.88 -5.16 -9.25
CA SER A 59 -7.07 -3.73 -8.99
C SER A 59 -7.42 -3.42 -7.53
N ILE A 60 -8.21 -4.29 -6.88
CA ILE A 60 -8.52 -4.18 -5.44
C ILE A 60 -7.25 -4.38 -4.61
N VAL A 61 -6.47 -5.42 -4.90
CA VAL A 61 -5.21 -5.70 -4.18
C VAL A 61 -4.19 -4.58 -4.41
N ALA A 62 -4.07 -4.09 -5.64
CA ALA A 62 -3.22 -2.94 -5.96
C ALA A 62 -3.68 -1.70 -5.19
N GLY A 63 -4.98 -1.37 -5.21
CA GLY A 63 -5.51 -0.21 -4.49
C GLY A 63 -5.33 -0.25 -2.97
N ALA A 64 -5.41 -1.44 -2.37
CA ALA A 64 -5.20 -1.63 -0.94
C ALA A 64 -3.77 -1.31 -0.47
N PHE A 65 -2.76 -1.48 -1.33
CA PHE A 65 -1.34 -1.33 -0.95
C PHE A 65 -0.56 -0.32 -1.78
N ALA A 66 -1.13 0.24 -2.85
CA ALA A 66 -0.47 1.22 -3.72
C ALA A 66 -0.01 2.46 -2.94
N ILE A 67 -0.82 2.93 -1.98
CA ILE A 67 -0.45 4.03 -1.09
C ILE A 67 0.83 3.67 -0.33
N GLY A 68 0.83 2.52 0.33
CA GLY A 68 1.98 2.03 1.09
C GLY A 68 3.25 1.98 0.24
N ALA A 69 3.15 1.52 -1.01
CA ALA A 69 4.28 1.50 -1.94
C ALA A 69 4.82 2.90 -2.29
N VAL A 70 3.94 3.88 -2.51
CA VAL A 70 4.34 5.25 -2.89
C VAL A 70 4.90 6.05 -1.71
N ILE A 71 4.31 5.90 -0.52
CA ILE A 71 4.75 6.62 0.70
C ILE A 71 5.86 5.90 1.46
N GLN A 72 6.32 4.74 0.96
CA GLN A 72 7.36 3.94 1.58
C GLN A 72 8.65 4.69 1.97
N PRO A 73 9.09 5.74 1.25
CA PRO A 73 10.19 6.61 1.69
C PRO A 73 10.03 7.20 3.10
N ASP A 74 8.80 7.41 3.58
CA ASP A 74 8.53 7.94 4.93
C ASP A 74 9.08 7.06 6.05
N ILE A 75 9.10 5.74 5.79
CA ILE A 75 9.56 4.71 6.72
C ILE A 75 11.01 4.31 6.40
N THR A 76 11.30 4.06 5.13
CA THR A 76 12.63 3.56 4.71
C THR A 76 13.76 4.58 4.90
N ARG A 77 13.46 5.88 5.06
CA ARG A 77 14.44 6.88 5.48
C ARG A 77 15.08 6.61 6.84
N TYR A 78 14.46 5.79 7.68
CA TYR A 78 15.00 5.36 8.98
C TYR A 78 15.85 4.08 8.88
N ALA A 79 15.97 3.48 7.70
CA ALA A 79 16.78 2.29 7.51
C ALA A 79 18.27 2.60 7.67
N LYS A 80 19.02 1.63 8.21
CA LYS A 80 20.47 1.74 8.45
C LYS A 80 21.28 2.01 7.17
N SER A 81 20.80 1.52 6.03
CA SER A 81 21.42 1.77 4.72
C SER A 81 20.43 1.54 3.59
N LYS A 82 20.77 1.99 2.37
CA LYS A 82 20.01 1.72 1.15
C LYS A 82 19.77 0.22 0.92
N GLY A 83 20.76 -0.62 1.24
CA GLY A 83 20.65 -2.07 1.14
C GLY A 83 19.62 -2.64 2.12
N HIS A 84 19.60 -2.16 3.37
CA HIS A 84 18.59 -2.57 4.36
C HIS A 84 17.18 -2.12 3.94
N ALA A 85 17.04 -0.90 3.43
CA ALA A 85 15.76 -0.42 2.89
C ALA A 85 15.28 -1.31 1.74
N THR A 86 16.14 -1.55 0.75
CA THR A 86 15.80 -2.34 -0.44
C THR A 86 15.48 -3.79 -0.08
N GLY A 87 16.33 -4.43 0.73
CA GLY A 87 16.10 -5.80 1.20
C GLY A 87 14.80 -5.92 2.00
N GLY A 88 14.56 -4.99 2.94
CA GLY A 88 13.32 -4.94 3.71
C GLY A 88 12.08 -4.83 2.83
N MET A 89 12.16 -4.07 1.73
CA MET A 89 11.06 -3.96 0.77
C MET A 89 10.83 -5.23 -0.04
N ILE A 90 11.89 -5.85 -0.53
CA ILE A 90 11.78 -7.11 -1.29
C ILE A 90 11.18 -8.21 -0.39
N PHE A 91 11.70 -8.36 0.83
CA PHE A 91 11.18 -9.38 1.75
C PHE A 91 9.78 -9.05 2.25
N GLY A 92 9.49 -7.80 2.60
CA GLY A 92 8.19 -7.39 3.12
C GLY A 92 7.09 -7.38 2.06
N MET A 93 7.23 -6.53 1.04
CA MET A 93 6.20 -6.34 0.00
C MET A 93 6.32 -7.34 -1.15
N GLY A 94 7.53 -7.76 -1.52
CA GLY A 94 7.73 -8.66 -2.66
C GLY A 94 7.45 -10.13 -2.35
N ILE A 95 7.73 -10.57 -1.12
CA ILE A 95 7.61 -11.98 -0.72
C ILE A 95 6.55 -12.15 0.37
N GLY A 96 6.72 -11.46 1.50
CA GLY A 96 5.89 -11.63 2.70
C GLY A 96 4.42 -11.31 2.42
N PHE A 97 4.15 -10.20 1.74
CA PHE A 97 2.79 -9.77 1.44
C PHE A 97 2.03 -10.75 0.52
N PRO A 98 2.55 -11.13 -0.67
CA PRO A 98 1.92 -12.18 -1.49
C PRO A 98 1.73 -13.50 -0.75
N LEU A 99 2.72 -13.91 0.05
CA LEU A 99 2.62 -15.14 0.84
C LEU A 99 1.45 -15.06 1.83
N VAL A 100 1.33 -13.99 2.61
CA VAL A 100 0.23 -13.81 3.57
C VAL A 100 -1.13 -13.79 2.84
N LEU A 101 -1.23 -13.17 1.66
CA LEU A 101 -2.47 -13.20 0.87
C LEU A 101 -2.85 -14.62 0.44
N ILE A 102 -1.91 -15.40 -0.08
CA ILE A 102 -2.15 -16.78 -0.52
C ILE A 102 -2.58 -17.65 0.66
N LEU A 103 -1.87 -17.54 1.79
CA LEU A 103 -2.21 -18.30 3.01
C LEU A 103 -3.58 -17.91 3.56
N SER A 104 -3.90 -16.61 3.53
CA SER A 104 -5.20 -16.09 3.97
C SER A 104 -6.34 -16.54 3.06
N ALA A 105 -6.12 -16.60 1.74
CA ALA A 105 -7.07 -17.14 0.78
C ALA A 105 -7.36 -18.63 1.02
N PHE A 106 -6.32 -19.43 1.29
CA PHE A 106 -6.49 -20.83 1.66
C PHE A 106 -7.33 -20.97 2.95
N LEU A 107 -6.97 -20.24 4.00
CA LEU A 107 -7.66 -20.29 5.29
C LEU A 107 -9.13 -19.86 5.20
N GLY A 108 -9.41 -18.82 4.41
CA GLY A 108 -10.77 -18.35 4.19
C GLY A 108 -11.60 -19.39 3.42
N ALA A 109 -11.01 -20.01 2.39
CA ALA A 109 -11.66 -21.07 1.65
C ALA A 109 -11.87 -22.34 2.50
N ALA A 110 -10.91 -22.71 3.36
CA ALA A 110 -11.02 -23.87 4.25
C ALA A 110 -12.13 -23.69 5.30
N SER A 111 -12.13 -22.56 6.00
CA SER A 111 -13.10 -22.25 7.07
C SER A 111 -14.47 -21.76 6.59
N GLY A 112 -14.57 -21.25 5.37
CA GLY A 112 -15.75 -20.53 4.88
C GLY A 112 -15.93 -19.14 5.49
N GLN A 113 -14.90 -18.59 6.15
CA GLN A 113 -14.93 -17.27 6.78
C GLN A 113 -14.07 -16.27 6.00
N SER A 114 -14.44 -14.99 6.03
CA SER A 114 -13.67 -13.92 5.38
C SER A 114 -12.84 -13.09 6.35
N ASP A 115 -13.16 -13.14 7.65
CA ASP A 115 -12.45 -12.42 8.70
C ASP A 115 -11.43 -13.34 9.37
N PHE A 116 -10.18 -12.88 9.52
CA PHE A 116 -9.12 -13.72 10.06
C PHE A 116 -9.37 -14.16 11.51
N ALA A 117 -9.99 -13.32 12.34
CA ALA A 117 -10.32 -13.73 13.70
C ALA A 117 -11.45 -14.76 13.73
N ALA A 118 -12.44 -14.65 12.84
CA ALA A 118 -13.47 -15.67 12.65
C ALA A 118 -12.87 -16.99 12.12
N ILE A 119 -11.95 -16.92 11.16
CA ILE A 119 -11.15 -18.07 10.67
C ILE A 119 -10.47 -18.75 11.85
N MET A 120 -9.78 -17.98 12.70
CA MET A 120 -9.14 -18.51 13.89
C MET A 120 -10.17 -19.23 14.77
N LEU A 121 -11.26 -18.56 15.15
CA LEU A 121 -12.30 -19.16 15.99
C LEU A 121 -12.97 -20.40 15.37
N ALA A 122 -12.93 -20.57 14.05
CA ALA A 122 -13.42 -21.78 13.38
C ALA A 122 -12.50 -22.99 13.62
N PHE A 123 -11.19 -22.78 13.66
CA PHE A 123 -10.19 -23.84 13.87
C PHE A 123 -9.80 -24.02 15.35
N HIS A 124 -10.20 -23.10 16.22
CA HIS A 124 -9.80 -23.10 17.63
C HIS A 124 -10.95 -22.86 18.60
N ARG A 125 -10.87 -23.42 19.82
CA ARG A 125 -11.81 -23.15 20.93
C ARG A 125 -11.05 -22.78 22.21
N GLY A 126 -11.70 -22.08 23.15
CA GLY A 126 -11.11 -21.72 24.46
C GLY A 126 -10.11 -20.56 24.39
N VAL A 127 -8.88 -20.75 24.89
CA VAL A 127 -7.82 -19.72 24.99
C VAL A 127 -7.54 -18.99 23.67
N TRP A 128 -7.83 -19.61 22.54
CA TRP A 128 -7.65 -19.02 21.21
C TRP A 128 -8.59 -17.86 20.89
N ALA A 129 -9.72 -17.71 21.60
CA ALA A 129 -10.57 -16.53 21.47
C ALA A 129 -9.85 -15.24 21.93
N PHE A 130 -9.01 -15.35 22.96
CA PHE A 130 -8.15 -14.25 23.38
C PHE A 130 -7.14 -13.87 22.28
N PHE A 131 -6.51 -14.87 21.65
CA PHE A 131 -5.57 -14.63 20.55
C PHE A 131 -6.25 -14.08 19.29
N ALA A 132 -7.49 -14.47 18.99
CA ALA A 132 -8.27 -13.87 17.90
C ALA A 132 -8.49 -12.37 18.14
N MET A 133 -8.87 -11.97 19.35
CA MET A 133 -8.97 -10.56 19.73
C MET A 133 -7.62 -9.83 19.66
N PHE A 134 -6.55 -10.49 20.12
CA PHE A 134 -5.18 -9.97 19.99
C PHE A 134 -4.85 -9.65 18.53
N VAL A 135 -5.16 -10.56 17.60
CA VAL A 135 -4.89 -10.33 16.18
C VAL A 135 -5.68 -9.13 15.65
N ILE A 136 -6.99 -9.04 15.91
CA ILE A 136 -7.80 -7.90 15.46
C ILE A 136 -7.17 -6.60 15.92
N VAL A 137 -6.89 -6.48 17.22
CA VAL A 137 -6.40 -5.23 17.81
C VAL A 137 -5.02 -4.89 17.28
N PHE A 138 -4.07 -5.83 17.31
CA PHE A 138 -2.68 -5.52 17.03
C PHE A 138 -2.35 -5.49 15.53
N ALA A 139 -2.98 -6.34 14.71
CA ALA A 139 -2.79 -6.27 13.25
C ALA A 139 -3.33 -4.95 12.70
N THR A 140 -4.54 -4.56 13.12
CA THR A 140 -5.08 -3.26 12.72
C THR A 140 -4.22 -2.12 13.28
N TRP A 141 -3.70 -2.23 14.50
CA TRP A 141 -2.87 -1.18 15.11
C TRP A 141 -1.62 -0.90 14.31
N THR A 142 -0.83 -1.92 13.98
CA THR A 142 0.43 -1.77 13.24
C THR A 142 0.25 -1.20 11.83
N THR A 143 -0.93 -1.36 11.23
CA THR A 143 -1.25 -0.77 9.92
C THR A 143 -1.74 0.67 10.08
N ASN A 144 -2.67 0.90 11.02
CA ASN A 144 -3.31 2.20 11.16
C ASN A 144 -2.37 3.26 11.74
N ASP A 145 -1.40 2.89 12.59
CA ASP A 145 -0.43 3.86 13.08
C ASP A 145 0.53 4.32 11.98
N ASN A 146 0.92 3.44 11.05
CA ASN A 146 1.70 3.77 9.87
C ASN A 146 0.93 4.72 8.95
N ASN A 147 -0.32 4.37 8.60
CA ASN A 147 -1.20 5.19 7.76
C ASN A 147 -1.39 6.59 8.36
N LEU A 148 -1.66 6.67 9.67
CA LEU A 148 -1.89 7.94 10.35
C LEU A 148 -0.60 8.76 10.47
N TYR A 149 0.55 8.10 10.71
CA TYR A 149 1.85 8.76 10.75
C TYR A 149 2.21 9.40 9.41
N SER A 150 2.11 8.64 8.31
CA SER A 150 2.41 9.14 6.97
C SER A 150 1.41 10.17 6.47
N GLY A 151 0.12 9.99 6.78
CA GLY A 151 -0.91 11.00 6.50
C GLY A 151 -0.62 12.32 7.21
N ALA A 152 -0.33 12.27 8.51
CA ALA A 152 0.02 13.46 9.29
C ALA A 152 1.33 14.10 8.82
N LEU A 153 2.33 13.30 8.44
CA LEU A 153 3.58 13.79 7.87
C LEU A 153 3.34 14.53 6.54
N SER A 154 2.51 13.97 5.66
CA SER A 154 2.13 14.59 4.39
C SER A 154 1.47 15.94 4.62
N ILE A 155 0.50 16.03 5.53
CA ILE A 155 -0.18 17.30 5.87
C ILE A 155 0.80 18.30 6.50
N TYR A 156 1.70 17.83 7.38
CA TYR A 156 2.69 18.67 8.03
C TYR A 156 3.64 19.34 7.04
N THR A 157 3.92 18.72 5.89
CA THR A 157 4.74 19.35 4.84
C THR A 157 4.06 20.57 4.22
N LEU A 158 2.72 20.62 4.22
CA LEU A 158 1.90 21.72 3.70
C LEU A 158 1.59 22.77 4.77
N VAL A 159 1.22 22.32 5.98
CA VAL A 159 0.78 23.17 7.10
C VAL A 159 1.81 23.12 8.22
N ARG A 160 2.91 23.86 8.05
CA ARG A 160 4.01 23.91 9.04
C ARG A 160 3.67 24.66 10.34
N ALA A 161 2.54 25.37 10.36
CA ALA A 161 2.09 26.14 11.53
C ALA A 161 1.61 25.25 12.69
N LEU A 162 1.22 24.00 12.41
CA LEU A 162 0.72 23.07 13.43
C LEU A 162 1.75 21.97 13.70
N PRO A 163 1.96 21.57 14.97
CA PRO A 163 2.87 20.49 15.27
C PRO A 163 2.31 19.16 14.76
N LYS A 164 3.19 18.28 14.25
CA LYS A 164 2.79 16.99 13.65
C LYS A 164 1.91 16.14 14.56
N TRP A 165 2.20 16.06 15.86
CA TRP A 165 1.41 15.26 16.80
C TRP A 165 -0.06 15.71 16.87
N LEU A 166 -0.32 17.01 16.73
CA LEU A 166 -1.68 17.55 16.72
C LEU A 166 -2.39 17.20 15.41
N LEU A 167 -1.69 17.28 14.27
CA LEU A 167 -2.22 16.82 12.99
C LEU A 167 -2.55 15.32 13.01
N THR A 168 -1.71 14.52 13.67
CA THR A 168 -1.95 13.09 13.92
C THR A 168 -3.20 12.90 14.79
N ALA A 169 -3.36 13.66 15.87
CA ALA A 169 -4.53 13.57 16.75
C ALA A 169 -5.83 13.92 16.00
N ILE A 170 -5.82 15.01 15.23
CA ILE A 170 -6.94 15.45 14.40
C ILE A 170 -7.29 14.37 13.36
N GLY A 171 -6.28 13.84 12.64
CA GLY A 171 -6.49 12.77 11.66
C GLY A 171 -7.09 11.51 12.30
N GLY A 172 -6.63 11.14 13.50
CA GLY A 172 -7.17 10.00 14.24
C GLY A 172 -8.63 10.21 14.67
N ALA A 173 -8.97 11.41 15.13
CA ALA A 173 -10.34 11.78 15.49
C ALA A 173 -11.27 11.75 14.27
N LEU A 174 -10.85 12.37 13.15
CA LEU A 174 -11.61 12.37 11.90
C LEU A 174 -11.81 10.95 11.35
N GLY A 175 -10.77 10.13 11.32
CA GLY A 175 -10.88 8.74 10.90
C GLY A 175 -11.85 7.94 11.77
N THR A 176 -11.85 8.17 13.09
CA THR A 176 -12.79 7.53 14.01
C THR A 176 -14.23 7.97 13.73
N ILE A 177 -14.47 9.27 13.51
CA ILE A 177 -15.79 9.80 13.16
C ILE A 177 -16.29 9.18 11.84
N LEU A 178 -15.45 9.12 10.82
CA LEU A 178 -15.80 8.51 9.53
C LEU A 178 -16.09 7.00 9.66
N ALA A 179 -15.33 6.29 10.49
CA ALA A 179 -15.58 4.88 10.78
C ALA A 179 -16.96 4.68 11.45
N LEU A 180 -17.29 5.52 12.44
CA LEU A 180 -18.60 5.51 13.11
C LEU A 180 -19.75 5.91 12.18
N ALA A 181 -19.47 6.76 11.19
CA ALA A 181 -20.42 7.15 10.15
C ALA A 181 -20.65 6.05 9.08
N GLY A 182 -20.01 4.88 9.20
CA GLY A 182 -20.28 3.73 8.35
C GLY A 182 -19.54 3.72 7.01
N ILE A 183 -18.41 4.44 6.89
CA ILE A 183 -17.62 4.49 5.64
C ILE A 183 -17.17 3.10 5.14
N VAL A 184 -17.15 2.10 6.02
CA VAL A 184 -16.85 0.69 5.70
C VAL A 184 -17.77 0.13 4.61
N GLY A 185 -19.02 0.59 4.52
CA GLY A 185 -19.96 0.16 3.48
C GLY A 185 -19.50 0.52 2.04
N GLN A 186 -18.59 1.48 1.90
CA GLN A 186 -18.02 1.91 0.61
C GLN A 186 -16.57 1.46 0.42
N PHE A 187 -16.10 0.49 1.22
CA PHE A 187 -14.69 0.12 1.26
C PHE A 187 -14.15 -0.36 -0.10
N VAL A 188 -14.89 -1.22 -0.80
CA VAL A 188 -14.47 -1.71 -2.13
C VAL A 188 -14.42 -0.59 -3.16
N THR A 189 -15.43 0.29 -3.18
CA THR A 189 -15.46 1.49 -4.04
C THR A 189 -14.26 2.38 -3.77
N TRP A 190 -13.94 2.60 -2.49
CA TRP A 190 -12.77 3.36 -2.08
C TRP A 190 -11.46 2.72 -2.54
N LEU A 191 -11.29 1.40 -2.37
CA LEU A 191 -10.12 0.69 -2.87
C LEU A 191 -9.97 0.77 -4.39
N MET A 192 -11.07 0.78 -5.14
CA MET A 192 -11.03 0.98 -6.59
C MET A 192 -10.57 2.38 -6.98
N ILE A 193 -11.07 3.42 -6.31
CA ILE A 193 -10.59 4.79 -6.51
C ILE A 193 -9.08 4.86 -6.24
N LEU A 194 -8.62 4.28 -5.13
CA LEU A 194 -7.19 4.23 -4.81
C LEU A 194 -6.39 3.44 -5.85
N GLY A 195 -6.90 2.31 -6.31
CA GLY A 195 -6.29 1.47 -7.33
C GLY A 195 -6.10 2.17 -8.68
N VAL A 196 -6.92 3.18 -8.99
CA VAL A 196 -6.82 3.95 -10.25
C VAL A 196 -6.03 5.25 -10.08
N THR A 197 -6.05 5.85 -8.90
CA THR A 197 -5.48 7.19 -8.66
C THR A 197 -4.05 7.16 -8.13
N ILE A 198 -3.67 6.12 -7.37
CA ILE A 198 -2.38 6.07 -6.69
C ILE A 198 -1.27 5.44 -7.53
N PRO A 199 -1.46 4.29 -8.21
CA PRO A 199 -0.40 3.68 -9.00
C PRO A 199 0.24 4.59 -10.06
N PRO A 200 -0.50 5.50 -10.74
CA PRO A 200 0.10 6.49 -11.65
C PRO A 200 1.15 7.37 -11.02
N ILE A 201 0.99 7.72 -9.73
CA ILE A 201 1.96 8.52 -8.99
C ILE A 201 3.29 7.76 -8.93
N GLY A 202 3.25 6.47 -8.58
CA GLY A 202 4.42 5.60 -8.55
C GLY A 202 5.09 5.49 -9.92
N ALA A 203 4.32 5.29 -10.99
CA ALA A 203 4.83 5.22 -12.36
C ALA A 203 5.53 6.52 -12.79
N VAL A 204 4.90 7.67 -12.54
CA VAL A 204 5.47 9.00 -12.82
C VAL A 204 6.77 9.19 -12.04
N LEU A 205 6.79 8.86 -10.74
CA LEU A 205 8.00 8.98 -9.91
C LEU A 205 9.15 8.11 -10.43
N ILE A 206 8.88 6.87 -10.82
CA ILE A 206 9.89 5.95 -11.35
C ILE A 206 10.47 6.48 -12.67
N VAL A 207 9.62 6.85 -13.62
CA VAL A 207 10.06 7.37 -14.92
C VAL A 207 10.82 8.68 -14.74
N ASP A 208 10.27 9.61 -13.96
CA ASP A 208 10.89 10.92 -13.74
C ASP A 208 12.25 10.76 -13.05
N PHE A 209 12.37 9.94 -12.00
CA PHE A 209 13.62 9.77 -11.27
C PHE A 209 14.67 9.01 -12.08
N PHE A 210 14.35 7.82 -12.59
CA PHE A 210 15.35 6.94 -13.19
C PHE A 210 15.73 7.29 -14.62
N LEU A 211 14.79 7.86 -15.41
CA LEU A 211 15.05 8.15 -16.82
C LEU A 211 15.36 9.62 -17.10
N PHE A 212 14.93 10.55 -16.24
CA PHE A 212 15.04 11.99 -16.53
C PHE A 212 15.79 12.83 -15.48
N ARG A 213 15.30 12.91 -14.24
CA ARG A 213 15.71 13.96 -13.30
C ARG A 213 16.38 13.44 -12.03
N GLY A 214 16.83 12.19 -12.00
CA GLY A 214 17.53 11.60 -10.85
C GLY A 214 18.72 12.43 -10.35
N SER A 215 19.44 13.11 -11.25
CA SER A 215 20.57 14.01 -10.91
C SER A 215 20.16 15.33 -10.23
N GLU A 216 18.89 15.70 -10.33
CA GLU A 216 18.33 16.94 -9.78
C GLU A 216 17.80 16.76 -8.36
N TYR A 217 17.52 15.52 -7.96
CA TYR A 217 17.03 15.17 -6.63
C TYR A 217 18.15 14.93 -5.62
N LYS A 218 19.05 15.91 -5.49
CA LYS A 218 20.12 15.94 -4.48
C LYS A 218 19.87 17.08 -3.50
N PHE A 219 20.23 16.90 -2.23
CA PHE A 219 19.95 17.86 -1.16
C PHE A 219 20.39 19.29 -1.49
N GLU A 220 21.51 19.43 -2.19
CA GLU A 220 22.10 20.72 -2.57
C GLU A 220 21.28 21.44 -3.65
N LYS A 221 20.49 20.69 -4.43
CA LYS A 221 19.68 21.22 -5.54
C LYS A 221 18.21 21.41 -5.20
N ILE A 222 17.72 20.83 -4.10
CA ILE A 222 16.29 20.84 -3.73
C ILE A 222 15.76 22.28 -3.64
N ALA A 223 16.52 23.21 -3.08
CA ALA A 223 16.11 24.61 -2.91
C ALA A 223 15.88 25.35 -4.24
N GLY A 224 16.51 24.90 -5.33
CA GLY A 224 16.37 25.48 -6.66
C GLY A 224 15.31 24.80 -7.55
N LEU A 225 14.61 23.78 -7.04
CA LEU A 225 13.57 23.11 -7.80
C LEU A 225 12.30 23.98 -7.85
N PRO A 226 11.57 23.97 -8.99
CA PRO A 226 10.31 24.68 -9.08
C PRO A 226 9.30 24.11 -8.08
N ALA A 227 8.51 25.00 -7.45
CA ALA A 227 7.50 24.61 -6.46
C ALA A 227 6.43 23.68 -7.06
N ILE A 228 6.09 23.86 -8.33
CA ILE A 228 5.08 23.06 -9.04
C ILE A 228 5.64 22.66 -10.41
N ARG A 229 5.44 21.39 -10.77
CA ARG A 229 5.71 20.87 -12.12
C ARG A 229 4.43 20.33 -12.72
N LEU A 230 4.00 20.95 -13.82
CA LEU A 230 2.75 20.55 -14.50
C LEU A 230 2.87 19.20 -15.22
N VAL A 231 4.03 18.86 -15.77
CA VAL A 231 4.20 17.61 -16.54
C VAL A 231 3.84 16.35 -15.71
N PRO A 232 4.39 16.14 -14.49
CA PRO A 232 3.96 15.05 -13.61
C PRO A 232 2.44 15.07 -13.30
N ILE A 233 1.88 16.24 -13.03
CA ILE A 233 0.45 16.41 -12.67
C ILE A 233 -0.46 16.04 -13.85
N ILE A 234 -0.13 16.51 -15.06
CA ILE A 234 -0.86 16.18 -16.28
C ILE A 234 -0.74 14.69 -16.59
N SER A 235 0.45 14.11 -16.45
CA SER A 235 0.68 12.67 -16.68
C SER A 235 -0.18 11.81 -15.76
N TRP A 236 -0.23 12.19 -14.47
CA TRP A 236 -1.10 11.57 -13.48
C TRP A 236 -2.58 11.72 -13.85
N ALA A 237 -3.04 12.95 -14.13
CA ALA A 237 -4.45 13.22 -14.43
C ALA A 237 -4.94 12.46 -15.67
N VAL A 238 -4.15 12.44 -16.74
CA VAL A 238 -4.46 11.69 -17.97
C VAL A 238 -4.55 10.19 -17.69
N ALA A 239 -3.60 9.63 -16.94
CA ALA A 239 -3.59 8.21 -16.62
C ALA A 239 -4.75 7.80 -15.70
N THR A 240 -5.07 8.63 -14.71
CA THR A 240 -6.23 8.42 -13.82
C THR A 240 -7.55 8.50 -14.59
N ALA A 241 -7.71 9.50 -15.47
CA ALA A 241 -8.89 9.58 -16.33
C ALA A 241 -9.03 8.33 -17.21
N PHE A 242 -7.93 7.89 -17.83
CA PHE A 242 -7.90 6.66 -18.62
C PHE A 242 -8.33 5.44 -17.80
N GLY A 243 -7.81 5.28 -16.58
CA GLY A 243 -8.18 4.17 -15.70
C GLY A 243 -9.64 4.19 -15.26
N PHE A 244 -10.23 5.36 -15.05
CA PHE A 244 -11.67 5.43 -14.79
C PHE A 244 -12.48 5.02 -16.01
N LEU A 245 -12.07 5.41 -17.23
CA LEU A 245 -12.73 4.97 -18.46
C LEU A 245 -12.67 3.45 -18.65
N THR A 246 -11.54 2.81 -18.33
CA THR A 246 -11.44 1.34 -18.37
C THR A 246 -12.20 0.67 -17.24
N HIS A 247 -12.23 1.25 -16.03
CA HIS A 247 -13.02 0.77 -14.90
C HIS A 247 -14.53 0.79 -15.19
N PHE A 248 -15.04 1.90 -15.73
CA PHE A 248 -16.45 2.04 -16.12
C PHE A 248 -16.79 1.32 -17.44
N LYS A 249 -15.85 0.56 -18.00
CA LYS A 249 -16.02 -0.25 -19.21
C LYS A 249 -16.44 0.58 -20.43
N VAL A 250 -16.04 1.85 -20.50
CA VAL A 250 -16.22 2.68 -21.71
C VAL A 250 -15.46 2.06 -22.89
N PHE A 251 -14.28 1.52 -22.60
CA PHE A 251 -13.52 0.63 -23.49
C PHE A 251 -12.70 -0.35 -22.66
N THR A 252 -12.11 -1.35 -23.31
CA THR A 252 -11.21 -2.33 -22.68
C THR A 252 -9.79 -2.12 -23.19
N PHE A 253 -8.82 -1.99 -22.28
CA PHE A 253 -7.39 -1.90 -22.61
C PHE A 253 -6.68 -3.18 -22.15
N THR A 254 -6.51 -3.34 -20.83
CA THR A 254 -6.31 -4.65 -20.22
C THR A 254 -7.62 -5.11 -19.56
N THR A 255 -7.55 -5.94 -18.53
CA THR A 255 -8.66 -6.28 -17.64
C THR A 255 -8.53 -5.67 -16.24
N ALA A 256 -7.43 -4.97 -15.96
CA ALA A 256 -7.09 -4.44 -14.64
C ALA A 256 -6.85 -2.92 -14.70
N PRO A 257 -7.85 -2.10 -14.35
CA PRO A 257 -7.74 -0.64 -14.38
C PRO A 257 -6.49 -0.08 -13.68
N ALA A 258 -6.07 -0.69 -12.56
CA ALA A 258 -4.84 -0.28 -11.87
C ALA A 258 -3.60 -0.41 -12.78
N LEU A 259 -3.49 -1.52 -13.53
CA LEU A 259 -2.39 -1.76 -14.47
C LEU A 259 -2.44 -0.77 -15.65
N ASP A 260 -3.64 -0.52 -16.19
CA ASP A 260 -3.83 0.45 -17.27
C ASP A 260 -3.25 1.81 -16.89
N THR A 261 -3.55 2.25 -15.66
CA THR A 261 -3.11 3.57 -15.18
C THR A 261 -1.59 3.65 -15.01
N ILE A 262 -0.92 2.57 -14.59
CA ILE A 262 0.56 2.50 -14.48
C ILE A 262 1.18 2.64 -15.87
N ILE A 263 0.69 1.87 -16.85
CA ILE A 263 1.22 1.86 -18.21
C ILE A 263 1.04 3.24 -18.84
N VAL A 264 -0.16 3.79 -18.77
CA VAL A 264 -0.48 5.10 -19.35
C VAL A 264 0.33 6.20 -18.69
N ALA A 265 0.44 6.20 -17.36
CA ALA A 265 1.24 7.18 -16.65
C ALA A 265 2.72 7.13 -17.07
N ALA A 266 3.30 5.93 -17.18
CA ALA A 266 4.69 5.78 -17.59
C ALA A 266 4.92 6.30 -19.01
N VAL A 267 4.06 5.92 -19.96
CA VAL A 267 4.16 6.32 -21.37
C VAL A 267 3.93 7.82 -21.54
N VAL A 268 2.83 8.35 -21.00
CA VAL A 268 2.49 9.78 -21.11
C VAL A 268 3.59 10.63 -20.47
N HIS A 269 4.07 10.24 -19.29
CA HIS A 269 5.13 10.99 -18.62
C HIS A 269 6.43 10.97 -19.42
N PHE A 270 6.82 9.81 -19.93
CA PHE A 270 8.00 9.66 -20.77
C PHE A 270 7.93 10.55 -22.02
N LEU A 271 6.81 10.52 -22.74
CA LEU A 271 6.60 11.32 -23.96
C LEU A 271 6.61 12.83 -23.67
N LEU A 272 5.90 13.26 -22.63
CA LEU A 272 5.87 14.68 -22.26
C LEU A 272 7.26 15.18 -21.84
N MET A 273 8.05 14.35 -21.14
CA MET A 273 9.42 14.69 -20.75
C MET A 273 10.38 14.78 -21.95
N LEU A 274 10.18 13.95 -22.99
CA LEU A 274 10.93 14.07 -24.24
C LEU A 274 10.63 15.37 -24.98
N VAL A 275 9.35 15.75 -25.08
CA VAL A 275 8.90 16.95 -25.79
C VAL A 275 9.25 18.23 -25.02
N SER A 276 9.17 18.20 -23.69
CA SER A 276 9.44 19.39 -22.85
C SER A 276 10.93 19.74 -22.73
N GLY A 277 11.83 19.10 -23.47
CA GLY A 277 13.25 19.46 -23.55
C GLY A 277 14.08 19.20 -22.29
N ASN A 278 13.55 18.49 -21.28
CA ASN A 278 14.27 18.14 -20.05
C ASN A 278 15.20 16.92 -20.26
N LYS A 279 16.03 16.98 -21.31
CA LYS A 279 17.07 15.97 -21.55
C LYS A 279 18.07 15.97 -20.39
N VAL A 280 18.18 14.83 -19.73
CA VAL A 280 19.30 14.51 -18.84
C VAL A 280 20.57 14.60 -19.67
N LYS A 281 21.54 15.39 -19.21
CA LYS A 281 22.92 15.02 -19.48
C LYS A 281 23.14 13.71 -18.73
N GLY A 282 23.14 12.59 -19.47
CA GLY A 282 23.47 11.27 -18.93
C GLY A 282 24.76 11.32 -18.12
N PRO A 283 25.01 10.35 -17.22
CA PRO A 283 26.12 10.40 -16.28
C PRO A 283 27.41 10.69 -17.06
N GLY A 284 27.94 11.90 -16.87
CA GLY A 284 29.22 12.29 -17.41
C GLY A 284 30.21 11.25 -16.93
N LYS A 285 30.85 10.56 -17.87
CA LYS A 285 32.07 9.82 -17.60
C LYS A 285 32.95 10.77 -16.80
N ALA A 286 33.25 10.42 -15.55
CA ALA A 286 34.31 11.05 -14.79
C ALA A 286 35.57 10.90 -15.65
N GLY A 287 35.98 12.00 -16.29
CA GLY A 287 37.18 12.04 -17.09
C GLY A 287 38.39 12.19 -16.19
N ALA A 288 39.39 11.36 -16.48
CA ALA A 288 40.80 11.40 -16.06
C ALA A 288 41.09 11.29 -14.56
#